data_AF-A0A8T4T9Q9-F1
#
_entry.id   AF-A0A8T4T9Q9-F1
#
_cell.length_a   1.000
_cell.length_b   1.000
_cell.length_c   1.000
_cell.angle_alpha   90.00
_cell.angle_beta   90.00
_cell.angle_gamma   90.00
#
_symmetry.space_group_name_H-M   'P 1'
#
loop_
_entity.id
_entity.type
_entity.pdbx_description
1 polymer ?
#
loop_
_entity_poly.entity_id
_entity_poly.type
_entity_poly.pdbx_seq_one_letter_code
_entity_poly.pdbx_strand_id
1 'polypeptide(L)'
;MKKAQIEIIGLVVIVTIIIVAVILFVRLTVLKPPVHTATSIESIEANNLLNAMLKTTVCEMSIQEAIQQCGQKVSICNQEPCSYTSNKVKEILQASLDEKTDYSFTALAGNDPVIKIENCKTGVSASPFSIPARGVVYTISFKLCEKNL
;
A
#
# COMPACT_ATOMS: atom_id res chain seq x y z
N MET A 1 16.07 -64.79 -13.26
CA MET A 1 14.95 -63.87 -12.93
C MET A 1 15.34 -62.67 -12.06
N LYS A 2 16.29 -62.79 -11.10
CA LYS A 2 16.66 -61.68 -10.18
C LYS A 2 17.37 -60.47 -10.84
N LYS A 3 18.08 -60.63 -11.95
CA LYS A 3 18.79 -59.53 -12.65
C LYS A 3 17.85 -58.57 -13.39
N ALA A 4 16.85 -59.08 -14.11
CA ALA A 4 15.90 -58.27 -14.85
C ALA A 4 15.04 -57.38 -13.94
N GLN A 5 14.73 -57.85 -12.72
CA GLN A 5 13.99 -57.04 -11.73
C GLN A 5 14.81 -55.84 -11.24
N ILE A 6 16.13 -55.98 -11.11
CA ILE A 6 17.01 -54.90 -10.64
C ILE A 6 17.13 -53.78 -11.69
N GLU A 7 17.19 -54.12 -12.97
CA GLU A 7 17.25 -53.14 -14.07
C GLU A 7 15.95 -52.33 -14.18
N ILE A 8 14.79 -52.98 -14.00
CA ILE A 8 13.49 -52.32 -14.03
C ILE A 8 13.31 -51.38 -12.83
N ILE A 9 13.78 -51.78 -11.63
CA ILE A 9 13.71 -50.93 -10.43
C ILE A 9 14.56 -49.66 -10.62
N GLY A 10 15.75 -49.78 -11.21
CA GLY A 10 16.61 -48.63 -11.50
C GLY A 10 15.94 -47.62 -12.44
N LEU A 11 15.29 -48.12 -13.50
CA LEU A 11 14.55 -47.29 -14.44
C LEU A 11 13.39 -46.54 -13.75
N VAL A 12 12.61 -47.24 -12.92
CA VAL A 12 11.45 -46.66 -12.21
C VAL A 12 11.88 -45.53 -11.27
N VAL A 13 13.01 -45.70 -10.57
CA VAL A 13 13.54 -44.67 -9.67
C VAL A 13 13.91 -43.41 -10.44
N ILE A 14 14.61 -43.54 -11.58
CA ILE A 14 15.02 -42.40 -12.41
C ILE A 14 13.79 -41.66 -12.96
N VAL A 15 12.80 -42.40 -13.48
CA VAL A 15 11.56 -41.82 -14.00
C VAL A 15 10.82 -41.04 -12.91
N THR A 16 10.77 -41.59 -11.69
CA THR A 16 10.11 -40.93 -10.55
C THR A 16 10.80 -39.62 -10.19
N ILE A 17 12.14 -39.60 -10.17
CA ILE A 17 12.91 -38.37 -9.90
C ILE A 17 12.64 -37.31 -10.96
N ILE A 18 12.59 -37.68 -12.24
CA ILE A 18 12.32 -36.75 -13.34
C ILE A 18 10.91 -36.14 -13.20
N ILE A 19 9.90 -36.95 -12.89
CA ILE A 19 8.53 -36.47 -12.70
C ILE A 19 8.46 -35.45 -11.55
N VAL A 20 9.09 -35.75 -10.41
CA VAL A 20 9.14 -34.82 -9.26
C VAL A 20 9.85 -33.53 -9.63
N ALA A 21 10.98 -33.60 -10.35
CA ALA A 21 11.71 -32.43 -10.80
C ALA A 21 10.88 -31.54 -11.75
N VAL A 22 10.14 -32.14 -12.68
CA VAL A 22 9.25 -31.42 -13.60
C VAL A 22 8.10 -30.75 -12.84
N ILE A 23 7.46 -31.46 -11.90
CA ILE A 23 6.38 -30.89 -11.08
C ILE A 23 6.89 -29.70 -10.26
N LEU A 24 8.06 -29.83 -9.62
CA LEU A 24 8.69 -28.74 -8.88
C LEU A 24 9.05 -27.57 -9.79
N PHE A 25 9.62 -27.83 -10.96
CA PHE A 25 9.92 -26.79 -11.94
C PHE A 25 8.67 -26.02 -12.33
N VAL A 26 7.60 -26.70 -12.76
CA VAL A 26 6.33 -26.05 -13.14
C VAL A 26 5.74 -25.24 -11.98
N ARG A 27 5.75 -25.78 -10.76
CA ARG A 27 5.29 -25.06 -9.57
C ARG A 27 6.12 -23.82 -9.24
N LEU A 28 7.44 -23.89 -9.43
CA LEU A 28 8.38 -22.85 -8.99
C LEU A 28 8.71 -21.81 -10.06
N THR A 29 8.48 -22.09 -11.35
CA THR A 29 8.82 -21.18 -12.44
C THR A 29 7.60 -20.75 -13.24
N VAL A 30 6.73 -21.69 -13.63
CA VAL A 30 5.57 -21.41 -14.50
C VAL A 30 4.38 -20.88 -13.72
N LEU A 31 4.15 -21.42 -12.52
CA LEU A 31 3.03 -21.04 -11.66
C LEU A 31 3.35 -19.91 -10.67
N LYS A 32 4.55 -19.30 -10.75
CA LYS A 32 4.79 -18.06 -10.00
C LYS A 32 3.95 -16.95 -10.62
N PRO A 33 3.02 -16.34 -9.87
CA PRO A 33 2.40 -15.11 -10.35
C PRO A 33 3.50 -14.07 -10.59
N PRO A 34 3.31 -13.10 -11.50
CA PRO A 34 4.21 -11.97 -11.64
C PRO A 34 4.12 -11.09 -10.38
N VAL A 35 4.88 -11.42 -9.33
CA VAL A 35 4.70 -10.82 -7.99
C VAL A 35 5.45 -9.49 -7.79
N HIS A 36 6.32 -9.05 -8.71
CA HIS A 36 7.25 -7.95 -8.39
C HIS A 36 7.21 -6.70 -9.27
N THR A 37 6.54 -6.69 -10.43
CA THR A 37 6.47 -5.49 -11.27
C THR A 37 5.23 -4.65 -11.02
N ALA A 38 4.04 -5.26 -10.93
CA ALA A 38 2.79 -4.53 -10.68
C ALA A 38 2.77 -3.84 -9.31
N THR A 39 3.15 -4.57 -8.26
CA THR A 39 3.23 -4.06 -6.88
C THR A 39 4.25 -2.91 -6.73
N SER A 40 5.33 -2.92 -7.52
CA SER A 40 6.32 -1.85 -7.52
C SER A 40 5.78 -0.58 -8.19
N ILE A 41 5.06 -0.72 -9.30
CA ILE A 41 4.45 0.40 -10.01
C ILE A 41 3.33 1.03 -9.17
N GLU A 42 2.42 0.22 -8.64
CA GLU A 42 1.33 0.69 -7.77
C GLU A 42 1.87 1.36 -6.49
N SER A 43 3.01 0.88 -5.96
CA SER A 43 3.66 1.54 -4.83
C SER A 43 4.24 2.89 -5.22
N ILE A 44 4.83 3.02 -6.41
CA ILE A 44 5.31 4.31 -6.93
C ILE A 44 4.14 5.27 -7.13
N GLU A 45 3.02 4.81 -7.69
CA GLU A 45 1.80 5.60 -7.86
C GLU A 45 1.25 6.08 -6.51
N ALA A 46 1.14 5.19 -5.52
CA ALA A 46 0.71 5.56 -4.17
C ALA A 46 1.63 6.61 -3.52
N ASN A 47 2.95 6.47 -3.69
CA ASN A 47 3.93 7.43 -3.20
C ASN A 47 3.82 8.78 -3.92
N ASN A 48 3.69 8.78 -5.24
CA ASN A 48 3.57 10.01 -6.04
C ASN A 48 2.27 10.75 -5.70
N LEU A 49 1.16 10.02 -5.57
CA LEU A 49 -0.13 10.59 -5.17
C LEU A 49 -0.06 11.19 -3.78
N LEU A 50 0.51 10.47 -2.80
CA LEU A 50 0.71 11.00 -1.45
C LEU A 50 1.56 12.29 -1.49
N ASN A 51 2.69 12.27 -2.20
CA ASN A 51 3.58 13.42 -2.32
C ASN A 51 2.90 14.63 -2.99
N ALA A 52 2.12 14.40 -4.05
CA ALA A 52 1.38 15.45 -4.74
C ALA A 52 0.29 16.05 -3.84
N MET A 53 -0.46 15.18 -3.15
CA MET A 53 -1.52 15.60 -2.23
C MET A 53 -0.96 16.45 -1.08
N LEU A 54 0.12 16.02 -0.44
CA LEU A 54 0.71 16.77 0.69
C LEU A 54 1.22 18.15 0.29
N LYS A 55 1.65 18.32 -0.97
CA LYS A 55 2.09 19.60 -1.53
C LYS A 55 0.96 20.46 -2.08
N THR A 56 -0.26 19.93 -2.18
CA THR A 56 -1.41 20.67 -2.70
C THR A 56 -1.75 21.81 -1.74
N THR A 57 -1.96 23.00 -2.29
CA THR A 57 -2.31 24.19 -1.51
C THR A 57 -3.81 24.20 -1.21
N VAL A 58 -4.14 24.32 0.07
CA VAL A 58 -5.47 24.57 0.60
C VAL A 58 -5.40 25.81 1.48
N CYS A 59 -6.14 26.87 1.12
CA CYS A 59 -6.28 28.05 1.97
C CYS A 59 -4.92 28.68 2.36
N GLU A 60 -4.12 28.96 1.33
CA GLU A 60 -2.80 29.60 1.43
C GLU A 60 -1.70 28.78 2.12
N MET A 61 -1.99 27.53 2.53
CA MET A 61 -1.01 26.60 3.08
C MET A 61 -1.09 25.24 2.39
N SER A 62 -0.04 24.44 2.51
CA SER A 62 -0.05 23.06 2.00
C SER A 62 -0.92 22.15 2.88
N ILE A 63 -1.39 21.02 2.33
CA ILE A 63 -2.05 19.98 3.14
C ILE A 63 -1.12 19.48 4.24
N GLN A 64 0.18 19.40 3.99
CA GLN A 64 1.17 19.08 5.00
C GLN A 64 1.07 20.01 6.22
N GLU A 65 0.99 21.32 5.99
CA GLU A 65 0.84 22.32 7.06
C GLU A 65 -0.55 22.26 7.69
N ALA A 66 -1.60 22.01 6.91
CA ALA A 66 -2.96 21.85 7.41
C ALA A 66 -3.07 20.66 8.41
N ILE A 67 -2.40 19.54 8.14
CA ILE A 67 -2.32 18.39 9.05
C ILE A 67 -1.63 18.78 10.38
N GLN A 68 -0.55 19.57 10.32
CA GLN A 68 0.12 20.06 11.52
C GLN A 68 -0.77 20.99 12.34
N GLN A 69 -1.48 21.92 11.68
CA GLN A 69 -2.39 22.87 12.30
C GLN A 69 -3.57 22.14 12.97
N CYS A 70 -4.06 21.08 12.33
CA CYS A 70 -5.07 20.18 12.89
C CYS A 70 -4.59 19.48 14.17
N GLY A 71 -3.38 18.90 14.19
CA GLY A 71 -2.81 18.34 15.43
C GLY A 71 -2.63 19.36 16.55
N GLN A 72 -2.44 20.63 16.20
CA GLN A 72 -2.29 21.75 17.14
C GLN A 72 -3.60 22.43 17.51
N LYS A 73 -4.73 22.01 16.91
CA LYS A 73 -6.06 22.61 17.09
C LYS A 73 -6.12 24.10 16.77
N VAL A 74 -5.32 24.54 15.79
CA VAL A 74 -5.31 25.93 15.32
C VAL A 74 -6.24 26.04 14.12
N SER A 75 -7.15 27.01 14.12
CA SER A 75 -8.16 27.17 13.07
C SER A 75 -7.56 27.35 11.67
N ILE A 76 -8.14 26.69 10.68
CA ILE A 76 -7.77 26.81 9.27
C ILE A 76 -8.98 27.39 8.53
N CYS A 77 -8.81 28.50 7.80
CA CYS A 77 -9.88 29.17 7.05
C CYS A 77 -11.13 29.54 7.86
N ASN A 78 -10.98 29.89 9.14
CA ASN A 78 -12.10 30.12 10.06
C ASN A 78 -12.99 28.86 10.27
N GLN A 79 -12.45 27.66 10.04
CA GLN A 79 -13.11 26.39 10.26
C GLN A 79 -12.33 25.50 11.23
N GLU A 80 -12.99 24.44 11.70
CA GLU A 80 -12.37 23.40 12.52
C GLU A 80 -11.29 22.68 11.69
N PRO A 81 -10.03 22.70 12.14
CA PRO A 81 -8.90 22.38 11.28
C PRO A 81 -8.86 20.91 10.84
N CYS A 82 -9.28 19.98 11.70
CA CYS A 82 -9.22 18.56 11.39
C CYS A 82 -10.34 18.12 10.45
N SER A 83 -11.56 18.61 10.66
CA SER A 83 -12.68 18.41 9.75
C SER A 83 -12.39 19.04 8.39
N TYR A 84 -11.85 20.26 8.36
CA TYR A 84 -11.49 20.91 7.09
C TYR A 84 -10.44 20.11 6.33
N THR A 85 -9.34 19.76 7.00
CA THR A 85 -8.23 19.00 6.38
C THR A 85 -8.70 17.62 5.92
N SER A 86 -9.46 16.90 6.75
CA SER A 86 -10.02 15.58 6.41
C SER A 86 -10.95 15.65 5.19
N ASN A 87 -11.81 16.67 5.11
CA ASN A 87 -12.70 16.85 3.97
C ASN A 87 -11.93 17.19 2.69
N LYS A 88 -10.90 18.04 2.76
CA LYS A 88 -10.06 18.37 1.60
C LYS A 88 -9.23 17.18 1.11
N VAL A 89 -8.69 16.38 2.04
CA VAL A 89 -8.02 15.12 1.69
C VAL A 89 -8.98 14.17 0.98
N LYS A 90 -10.23 14.02 1.46
CA LYS A 90 -11.23 13.19 0.79
C LYS A 90 -11.57 13.71 -0.60
N GLU A 91 -11.80 15.01 -0.74
CA GLU A 91 -12.13 15.65 -2.02
C GLU A 91 -11.02 15.43 -3.05
N ILE A 92 -9.75 15.66 -2.67
CA ILE A 92 -8.61 15.44 -3.58
C ILE A 92 -8.48 13.98 -3.97
N LEU A 93 -8.57 13.05 -3.01
CA LEU A 93 -8.42 11.62 -3.30
C LEU A 93 -9.59 11.09 -4.14
N GLN A 94 -10.82 11.53 -3.89
CA GLN A 94 -11.98 11.18 -4.71
C GLN A 94 -11.88 11.75 -6.13
N ALA A 95 -11.28 12.93 -6.30
CA ALA A 95 -11.03 13.50 -7.63
C ALA A 95 -9.83 12.86 -8.36
N SER A 96 -8.91 12.22 -7.63
CA SER A 96 -7.68 11.64 -8.20
C SER A 96 -7.77 10.14 -8.45
N LEU A 97 -8.75 9.45 -7.86
CA LEU A 97 -8.89 8.00 -7.93
C LEU A 97 -10.13 7.61 -8.74
N ASP A 98 -10.00 6.52 -9.49
CA ASP A 98 -11.12 5.93 -10.24
C ASP A 98 -12.17 5.32 -9.29
N GLU A 99 -13.40 5.18 -9.76
CA GLU A 99 -14.54 4.66 -8.97
C GLU A 99 -14.34 3.24 -8.40
N LYS A 100 -13.40 2.49 -8.97
CA LYS A 100 -13.04 1.10 -8.58
C LYS A 100 -11.95 1.04 -7.52
N THR A 101 -11.31 2.17 -7.21
CA THR A 101 -10.20 2.25 -6.26
C THR A 101 -10.69 2.90 -4.97
N ASP A 102 -10.40 2.25 -3.86
CA ASP A 102 -10.64 2.77 -2.52
C ASP A 102 -9.30 3.08 -1.83
N TYR A 103 -9.35 3.80 -0.71
CA TYR A 103 -8.14 4.26 -0.03
C TYR A 103 -8.28 4.28 1.50
N SER A 104 -7.14 4.10 2.16
CA SER A 104 -6.98 4.44 3.56
C SER A 104 -5.94 5.54 3.72
N PHE A 105 -6.25 6.51 4.56
CA PHE A 105 -5.35 7.60 4.90
C PHE A 105 -5.36 7.81 6.41
N THR A 106 -4.17 7.78 7.02
CA THR A 106 -4.02 7.98 8.46
C THR A 106 -2.89 8.97 8.70
N ALA A 107 -3.16 10.00 9.50
CA ALA A 107 -2.15 10.91 10.03
C ALA A 107 -2.11 10.78 11.55
N LEU A 108 -0.95 10.43 12.10
CA LEU A 108 -0.70 10.28 13.54
C LEU A 108 0.18 11.44 14.03
N ALA A 109 -0.09 11.98 15.22
CA ALA A 109 0.81 12.87 15.94
C ALA A 109 1.45 12.06 17.07
N GLY A 110 2.69 11.58 16.87
CA GLY A 110 3.24 10.53 17.71
C GLY A 110 2.42 9.24 17.56
N ASN A 111 1.67 8.87 18.60
CA ASN A 111 0.81 7.68 18.61
C ASN A 111 -0.69 8.02 18.47
N ASP A 112 -1.07 9.29 18.53
CA ASP A 112 -2.47 9.70 18.54
C ASP A 112 -2.98 9.94 17.11
N PRO A 113 -4.09 9.31 16.69
CA PRO A 113 -4.65 9.54 15.37
C PRO A 113 -5.30 10.92 15.29
N VAL A 114 -4.78 11.73 14.37
CA VAL A 114 -5.28 13.08 14.11
C VAL A 114 -6.32 13.03 12.97
N ILE A 115 -6.01 12.29 11.91
CA ILE A 115 -6.92 12.03 10.79
C ILE A 115 -6.91 10.54 10.53
N LYS A 116 -8.10 9.95 10.38
CA LYS A 116 -8.26 8.51 10.19
C LYS A 116 -9.36 8.23 9.17
N ILE A 117 -8.99 7.64 8.05
CA ILE A 117 -9.86 7.16 6.98
C ILE A 117 -9.45 5.71 6.71
N GLU A 118 -10.30 4.73 7.04
CA GLU A 118 -9.98 3.31 6.98
C GLU A 118 -10.98 2.54 6.10
N ASN A 119 -10.79 2.59 4.78
CA ASN A 119 -11.61 1.78 3.86
C ASN A 119 -10.87 0.52 3.38
N CYS A 120 -9.53 0.53 3.40
CA CYS A 120 -8.69 -0.58 2.94
C CYS A 120 -8.17 -1.46 4.09
N LYS A 121 -8.51 -2.75 4.08
CA LYS A 121 -7.89 -3.79 4.93
C LYS A 121 -6.57 -4.28 4.33
N THR A 122 -6.60 -4.68 3.06
CA THR A 122 -5.47 -5.14 2.24
C THR A 122 -5.27 -4.19 1.08
N GLY A 123 -4.04 -4.04 0.59
CA GLY A 123 -3.74 -3.15 -0.53
C GLY A 123 -2.29 -2.69 -0.58
N VAL A 124 -1.99 -1.84 -1.55
CA VAL A 124 -0.64 -1.28 -1.77
C VAL A 124 -0.47 -0.04 -0.90
N SER A 125 0.58 -0.03 -0.09
CA SER A 125 0.87 1.09 0.81
C SER A 125 1.99 1.95 0.26
N ALA A 126 1.84 3.27 0.37
CA ALA A 126 2.94 4.20 0.21
C ALA A 126 3.92 4.08 1.38
N SER A 127 5.15 4.51 1.16
CA SER A 127 6.13 4.66 2.24
C SER A 127 5.60 5.71 3.23
N PRO A 128 5.66 5.44 4.55
CA PRO A 128 5.22 6.42 5.54
C PRO A 128 5.98 7.75 5.39
N PHE A 129 5.25 8.86 5.39
CA PHE A 129 5.83 10.20 5.32
C PHE A 129 5.84 10.82 6.71
N SER A 130 7.01 11.28 7.17
CA SER A 130 7.17 11.84 8.51
C SER A 130 7.45 13.34 8.45
N ILE A 131 6.67 14.11 9.20
CA ILE A 131 6.81 15.56 9.27
C ILE A 131 7.16 15.95 10.72
N PRO A 132 8.39 16.40 11.00
CA PRO A 132 8.73 16.94 12.31
C PRO A 132 8.14 18.34 12.46
N ALA A 133 7.37 18.59 13.53
CA ALA A 133 6.88 19.92 13.86
C ALA A 133 6.73 20.12 15.37
N ARG A 134 7.33 21.19 15.91
CA ARG A 134 7.23 21.63 17.32
C ARG A 134 7.45 20.50 18.35
N GLY A 135 8.42 19.62 18.09
CA GLY A 135 8.76 18.51 19.00
C GLY A 135 7.89 17.26 18.86
N VAL A 136 6.91 17.26 17.95
CA VAL A 136 6.07 16.09 17.62
C VAL A 136 6.37 15.65 16.18
N VAL A 137 6.46 14.35 15.95
CA VAL A 137 6.58 13.79 14.59
C VAL A 137 5.20 13.37 14.14
N TYR A 138 4.77 13.93 13.01
CA TYR A 138 3.54 13.53 12.35
C TYR A 138 3.84 12.43 11.35
N THR A 139 3.25 11.25 11.50
CA THR A 139 3.45 10.14 10.57
C THR A 139 2.19 9.93 9.74
N ILE A 140 2.35 10.03 8.43
CA ILE A 140 1.28 9.88 7.45
C ILE A 140 1.45 8.54 6.75
N SER A 141 0.38 7.76 6.75
CA SER A 141 0.28 6.48 6.06
C SER A 141 -0.85 6.54 5.04
N PHE A 142 -0.56 6.08 3.84
CA PHE A 142 -1.52 6.05 2.73
C PHE A 142 -1.51 4.66 2.09
N LYS A 143 -2.69 4.15 1.76
CA LYS A 143 -2.88 2.84 1.16
C LYS A 143 -3.97 2.91 0.10
N LEU A 144 -3.72 2.30 -1.05
CA LEU A 144 -4.68 2.07 -2.13
C LEU A 144 -5.15 0.63 -2.09
N CYS A 145 -6.42 0.40 -2.41
CA CYS A 145 -6.96 -0.95 -2.58
C CYS A 145 -8.07 -0.98 -3.62
N GLU A 146 -8.35 -2.16 -4.17
CA GLU A 146 -9.56 -2.35 -4.97
C GLU A 146 -10.79 -2.33 -4.07
N LYS A 147 -11.84 -1.69 -4.56
CA LYS A 147 -13.13 -1.63 -3.89
C LYS A 147 -13.77 -3.02 -3.91
N ASN A 148 -14.04 -3.58 -2.73
CA ASN A 148 -14.83 -4.81 -2.64
C ASN A 148 -16.29 -4.47 -2.96
N LEU A 149 -16.75 -4.90 -4.15
CA LEU A 149 -18.15 -4.87 -4.56
C LEU A 149 -18.99 -5.91 -3.81
#